data_AF-K1TQX8-F1
#
_entry.id   AF-K1TQX8-F1
#
_cell.length_a   1.000
_cell.length_b   1.000
_cell.length_c   1.000
_cell.angle_alpha   90.00
_cell.angle_beta   90.00
_cell.angle_gamma   90.00
#
_symmetry.space_group_name_H-M   'P 1'
#
loop_
_entity.id
_entity.type
_entity.pdbx_description
1 polymer ?
#
loop_
_entity_poly.entity_id
_entity_poly.type
_entity_poly.pdbx_seq_one_letter_code
_entity_poly.pdbx_strand_id
1 'polypeptide(L)'
;LFARVGGGIFTKAADVGADLVGKVEIGIPEDDPRNPACIADNVGDNVGDVAGMGADLYESYVGSIISCGALASAAGLGFNGVLVPMLIAAIGIIASIIGTFFVSTKEGATQKSLLGSLRRGTYIASILSAVGSAFLIFTLLPDNSNVFWAVISGLIAGVMIGYFTEYYTSDSYKPTKNLAKSSNTGSATIIIDGIALGMSSTAIPVIIIGISVIISYFTAGGMASFEDGLYGVGLSAVGMLSTLGITLATDAY
;
A
#
# COMPACT_ATOMS: atom_id res chain seq x y z
N LEU A 1 -3.22 -5.33 14.76
CA LEU A 1 -2.09 -5.42 15.72
C LEU A 1 -1.72 -6.85 16.11
N PHE A 2 -2.51 -7.57 16.93
CA PHE A 2 -2.11 -8.90 17.44
C PHE A 2 -1.84 -9.94 16.34
N ALA A 3 -2.68 -10.00 15.30
CA ALA A 3 -2.48 -10.92 14.18
C ALA A 3 -1.16 -10.65 13.45
N ARG A 4 -0.82 -9.38 13.19
CA ARG A 4 0.43 -8.98 12.53
C ARG A 4 1.66 -9.30 13.36
N VAL A 5 1.63 -8.99 14.66
CA VAL A 5 2.77 -9.27 15.56
C VAL A 5 2.91 -10.77 15.81
N GLY A 6 1.82 -11.46 16.17
CA GLY A 6 1.85 -12.90 16.46
C GLY A 6 2.20 -13.73 15.24
N GLY A 7 1.57 -13.44 14.10
CA GLY A 7 1.90 -14.07 12.82
C GLY A 7 3.32 -13.75 12.37
N GLY A 8 3.77 -12.50 12.50
CA GLY A 8 5.14 -12.08 12.16
C GLY A 8 6.21 -12.79 13.00
N ILE A 9 5.99 -12.95 14.31
CA ILE A 9 6.87 -13.74 15.18
C ILE A 9 6.91 -15.19 14.71
N PHE A 10 5.75 -15.76 14.37
CA PHE A 10 5.65 -17.14 13.91
C PHE A 10 6.41 -17.36 12.57
N THR A 11 6.11 -16.58 11.53
CA THR A 11 6.78 -16.71 10.22
C THR A 11 8.28 -16.47 10.34
N LYS A 12 8.71 -15.34 10.92
CA LYS A 12 10.14 -14.98 10.89
C LYS A 12 11.01 -15.85 11.79
N ALA A 13 10.45 -16.48 12.82
CA ALA A 13 11.18 -17.48 13.58
C ALA A 13 11.39 -18.78 12.78
N ALA A 14 10.39 -19.20 12.00
CA ALA A 14 10.47 -20.39 11.16
C ALA A 14 11.37 -20.17 9.94
N ASP A 15 11.13 -19.11 9.18
CA ASP A 15 11.88 -18.66 7.99
C ASP A 15 13.39 -18.56 8.29
N VAL A 16 13.79 -17.73 9.26
CA VAL A 16 15.21 -17.54 9.62
C VAL A 16 15.86 -18.85 10.08
N GLY A 17 15.13 -19.70 10.82
CA GLY A 17 15.64 -20.99 11.27
C GLY A 17 15.81 -21.99 10.13
N ALA A 18 14.83 -22.06 9.23
CA ALA A 18 14.84 -22.93 8.06
C ALA A 18 15.99 -22.57 7.12
N ASP A 19 16.13 -21.28 6.81
CA ASP A 19 17.09 -20.78 5.84
C ASP A 19 18.54 -20.86 6.34
N LEU A 20 18.81 -20.47 7.59
CA LEU A 20 20.17 -20.52 8.12
C LEU A 20 20.70 -21.96 8.21
N VAL A 21 19.94 -22.87 8.83
CA VAL A 21 20.38 -24.25 8.99
C VAL A 21 20.37 -24.98 7.65
N GLY A 22 19.31 -24.81 6.85
CA GLY A 22 19.16 -25.47 5.56
C GLY A 22 20.20 -25.02 4.54
N LYS A 23 20.21 -23.73 4.19
CA LYS A 23 21.01 -23.20 3.08
C LYS A 23 22.45 -22.91 3.48
N VAL A 24 22.69 -22.39 4.68
CA VAL A 24 24.03 -21.90 5.08
C VAL A 24 24.85 -22.98 5.78
N GLU A 25 24.28 -23.75 6.70
CA GLU A 25 25.03 -24.75 7.46
C GLU A 25 25.11 -26.11 6.76
N ILE A 26 23.97 -26.64 6.29
CA ILE A 26 23.89 -27.97 5.69
C ILE A 26 24.10 -27.91 4.17
N GLY A 27 23.69 -26.82 3.53
CA GLY A 27 23.77 -26.65 2.08
C GLY A 27 22.73 -27.43 1.29
N ILE A 28 21.56 -27.69 1.89
CA ILE A 28 20.39 -28.21 1.17
C ILE A 28 19.61 -27.05 0.52
N PRO A 29 18.81 -27.33 -0.53
CA PRO A 29 17.96 -26.32 -1.15
C PRO A 29 16.99 -25.66 -0.15
N GLU A 30 16.54 -24.45 -0.49
CA GLU A 30 15.40 -23.79 0.16
C GLU A 30 14.13 -24.66 0.01
N ASP A 31 13.27 -24.64 1.03
CA ASP A 31 12.06 -25.47 1.11
C ASP A 31 12.25 -26.99 0.97
N ASP A 32 13.45 -27.48 1.29
CA ASP A 32 13.72 -28.92 1.19
C ASP A 32 12.88 -29.72 2.21
N PRO A 33 12.18 -30.79 1.79
CA PRO A 33 11.29 -31.56 2.66
C PRO A 33 12.01 -32.29 3.82
N ARG A 34 13.34 -32.35 3.80
CA ARG A 34 14.15 -32.89 4.90
C ARG A 34 14.33 -31.89 6.04
N ASN A 35 14.11 -30.60 5.79
CA ASN A 35 14.20 -29.56 6.80
C ASN A 35 12.88 -29.50 7.60
N PRO A 36 12.89 -29.82 8.91
CA PRO A 36 11.66 -29.87 9.69
C PRO A 36 10.99 -28.50 9.89
N ALA A 37 11.69 -27.39 9.61
CA ALA A 37 11.16 -26.04 9.74
C ALA A 37 10.32 -25.60 8.52
N CYS A 38 10.46 -26.24 7.35
CA CYS A 38 9.80 -25.78 6.12
C CYS A 38 8.26 -25.77 6.21
N ILE A 39 7.65 -26.71 6.94
CA ILE A 39 6.20 -26.68 7.16
C ILE A 39 5.80 -25.46 8.00
N ALA A 40 6.58 -25.13 9.03
CA ALA A 40 6.29 -23.97 9.86
C ALA A 40 6.51 -22.66 9.09
N ASP A 41 7.49 -22.61 8.20
CA ASP A 41 7.79 -21.49 7.32
C ASP A 41 6.60 -21.18 6.39
N ASN A 42 6.18 -22.18 5.61
CA ASN A 42 5.05 -22.08 4.68
C ASN A 42 3.71 -21.81 5.40
N VAL A 43 3.51 -22.35 6.61
CA VAL A 43 2.36 -21.98 7.45
C VAL A 43 2.47 -20.53 7.90
N GLY A 44 3.68 -20.08 8.22
CA GLY A 44 4.00 -18.72 8.60
C GLY A 44 3.61 -17.70 7.54
N ASP A 45 3.88 -17.96 6.26
CA ASP A 45 3.47 -17.06 5.16
C ASP A 45 1.96 -16.82 5.16
N ASN A 46 1.17 -17.87 5.39
CA ASN A 46 -0.28 -17.76 5.46
C ASN A 46 -0.75 -17.03 6.74
N VAL A 47 -0.09 -17.25 7.87
CA VAL A 47 -0.52 -16.70 9.17
C VAL A 47 -0.06 -15.24 9.35
N GLY A 48 1.17 -14.91 8.96
CA GLY A 48 1.76 -13.59 9.11
C GLY A 48 1.55 -12.72 7.88
N ASP A 49 1.96 -13.22 6.72
CA ASP A 49 2.06 -12.42 5.51
C ASP A 49 0.70 -12.29 4.81
N VAL A 50 -0.19 -13.29 4.92
CA VAL A 50 -1.58 -13.17 4.43
C VAL A 50 -2.54 -12.69 5.52
N ALA A 51 -2.76 -13.46 6.59
CA ALA A 51 -3.79 -13.12 7.58
C ALA A 51 -3.43 -11.87 8.39
N GLY A 52 -2.16 -11.71 8.76
CA GLY A 52 -1.67 -10.52 9.46
C GLY A 52 -1.77 -9.25 8.62
N MET A 53 -1.36 -9.30 7.35
CA MET A 53 -1.45 -8.18 6.41
C MET A 53 -2.89 -7.80 6.09
N GLY A 54 -3.77 -8.78 5.85
CA GLY A 54 -5.20 -8.53 5.60
C GLY A 54 -5.87 -7.81 6.77
N ALA A 55 -5.56 -8.20 8.01
CA ALA A 55 -6.08 -7.52 9.20
C ALA A 55 -5.52 -6.08 9.38
N ASP A 56 -4.27 -5.86 9.02
CA ASP A 56 -3.60 -4.55 9.07
C ASP A 56 -4.23 -3.56 8.09
N LEU A 57 -4.38 -3.98 6.84
CA LEU A 57 -4.98 -3.15 5.79
C LEU A 57 -6.48 -2.93 5.99
N TYR A 58 -7.21 -3.91 6.53
CA TYR A 58 -8.61 -3.73 6.93
C TYR A 58 -8.76 -2.63 7.99
N GLU A 59 -7.90 -2.64 9.01
CA GLU A 59 -7.91 -1.63 10.07
C GLU A 59 -7.60 -0.24 9.51
N SER A 60 -6.57 -0.11 8.68
CA SER A 60 -6.24 1.16 8.01
C SER A 60 -7.37 1.68 7.13
N TYR A 61 -8.02 0.78 6.37
CA TYR A 61 -9.14 1.12 5.49
C TYR A 61 -10.34 1.66 6.27
N VAL A 62 -10.84 0.88 7.23
CA VAL A 62 -11.98 1.26 8.06
C VAL A 62 -11.66 2.48 8.91
N GLY A 63 -10.46 2.54 9.48
CA GLY A 63 -9.98 3.66 10.28
C GLY A 63 -9.98 4.97 9.51
N SER A 64 -9.49 4.96 8.26
CA SER A 64 -9.49 6.16 7.41
C SER A 64 -10.91 6.65 7.09
N ILE A 65 -11.84 5.74 6.80
CA ILE A 65 -13.24 6.08 6.44
C ILE A 65 -13.98 6.65 7.66
N ILE A 66 -13.90 5.97 8.81
CA ILE A 66 -14.59 6.41 10.04
C ILE A 66 -14.00 7.73 10.55
N SER A 67 -12.67 7.87 10.55
CA SER A 67 -11.99 9.10 10.96
C SER A 67 -12.37 10.27 10.05
N CYS A 68 -12.36 10.07 8.73
CA CYS A 68 -12.79 11.10 7.77
C CYS A 68 -14.26 11.49 7.97
N GLY A 69 -15.16 10.53 8.21
CA GLY A 69 -16.56 10.81 8.53
C GLY A 69 -16.73 11.61 9.82
N ALA A 70 -15.96 11.30 10.87
CA ALA A 70 -15.97 12.09 12.11
C ALA A 70 -15.46 13.53 11.89
N LEU A 71 -14.41 13.70 11.07
CA LEU A 71 -13.91 15.02 10.68
C LEU A 71 -14.95 15.80 9.87
N ALA A 72 -15.71 15.14 9.00
CA ALA A 72 -16.81 15.78 8.26
C ALA A 72 -17.89 16.34 9.21
N SER A 73 -18.20 15.58 10.27
CA SER A 73 -19.14 16.04 11.31
C SER A 73 -18.58 17.23 12.08
N ALA A 74 -17.28 17.22 12.40
CA ALA A 74 -16.63 18.34 13.09
C ALA A 74 -16.63 19.62 12.22
N ALA A 75 -16.38 19.46 10.92
CA ALA A 75 -16.41 20.54 9.94
C ALA A 75 -17.82 21.04 9.58
N GLY A 76 -18.88 20.46 10.14
CA GLY A 76 -20.26 20.91 9.88
C GLY A 76 -20.79 20.60 8.48
N LEU A 77 -20.18 19.65 7.75
CA LEU A 77 -20.56 19.27 6.37
C LEU A 77 -21.85 18.44 6.28
N GLY A 78 -22.51 18.22 7.42
CA GLY A 78 -23.77 17.49 7.53
C GLY A 78 -23.67 16.03 7.12
N PHE A 79 -24.82 15.41 6.90
CA PHE A 79 -24.92 13.99 6.57
C PHE A 79 -24.20 13.62 5.27
N ASN A 80 -24.25 14.50 4.27
CA ASN A 80 -23.58 14.28 2.98
C ASN A 80 -22.06 14.19 3.15
N GLY A 81 -21.45 15.09 3.94
CA GLY A 81 -20.01 15.04 4.21
C GLY A 81 -19.58 13.74 4.88
N VAL A 82 -20.37 13.24 5.83
CA VAL A 82 -20.09 11.96 6.53
C VAL A 82 -20.19 10.77 5.58
N LEU A 83 -21.10 10.80 4.61
CA LEU A 83 -21.29 9.71 3.65
C LEU A 83 -20.23 9.64 2.55
N VAL A 84 -19.67 10.78 2.13
CA VAL A 84 -18.70 10.85 1.03
C VAL A 84 -17.54 9.85 1.16
N PRO A 85 -16.80 9.74 2.29
CA PRO A 85 -15.71 8.77 2.38
C PRO A 85 -16.17 7.30 2.25
N MET A 86 -17.36 6.96 2.74
CA MET A 86 -17.92 5.61 2.60
C MET A 86 -18.26 5.28 1.15
N LEU A 87 -18.80 6.26 0.43
CA LEU A 87 -19.19 6.06 -0.98
C LEU A 87 -17.97 6.06 -1.91
N ILE A 88 -16.92 6.85 -1.61
CA ILE A 88 -15.63 6.76 -2.31
C ILE A 88 -15.04 5.37 -2.13
N ALA A 89 -15.06 4.84 -0.91
CA ALA A 89 -14.65 3.47 -0.63
C ALA A 89 -15.45 2.44 -1.45
N ALA A 90 -16.78 2.56 -1.51
CA ALA A 90 -17.64 1.68 -2.31
C ALA A 90 -17.35 1.76 -3.82
N ILE A 91 -17.15 2.96 -4.36
CA ILE A 91 -16.72 3.18 -5.75
C ILE A 91 -15.36 2.52 -6.00
N GLY A 92 -14.44 2.66 -5.05
CA GLY A 92 -13.11 2.06 -5.10
C GLY A 92 -13.13 0.53 -5.14
N ILE A 93 -14.07 -0.12 -4.43
CA ILE A 93 -14.31 -1.57 -4.54
C ILE A 93 -14.74 -1.94 -5.95
N ILE A 94 -15.73 -1.23 -6.52
CA ILE A 94 -16.20 -1.49 -7.89
C ILE A 94 -15.07 -1.25 -8.90
N ALA A 95 -14.32 -0.17 -8.75
CA ALA A 95 -13.18 0.17 -9.58
C ALA A 95 -12.08 -0.90 -9.50
N SER A 96 -11.83 -1.46 -8.31
CA SER A 96 -10.89 -2.55 -8.10
C SER A 96 -11.36 -3.82 -8.81
N ILE A 97 -12.65 -4.20 -8.69
CA ILE A 97 -13.24 -5.35 -9.40
C ILE A 97 -13.11 -5.18 -10.92
N ILE A 98 -13.37 -3.98 -11.44
CA ILE A 98 -13.19 -3.72 -12.87
C ILE A 98 -11.70 -3.82 -13.26
N GLY A 99 -10.82 -3.27 -12.42
CA GLY A 99 -9.37 -3.27 -12.64
C GLY A 99 -8.75 -4.66 -12.74
N THR A 100 -9.26 -5.65 -11.98
CA THR A 100 -8.73 -7.02 -12.01
C THR A 100 -8.91 -7.69 -13.37
N PHE A 101 -9.98 -7.38 -14.11
CA PHE A 101 -10.18 -7.89 -15.47
C PHE A 101 -9.13 -7.39 -16.47
N PHE A 102 -8.36 -6.35 -16.13
CA PHE A 102 -7.27 -5.83 -16.95
C PHE A 102 -5.88 -6.34 -16.54
N VAL A 103 -5.80 -7.14 -15.48
CA VAL A 103 -4.57 -7.85 -15.08
C VAL A 103 -4.52 -9.16 -15.86
N SER A 104 -3.62 -9.22 -16.83
CA SER A 104 -3.41 -10.41 -17.67
C SER A 104 -1.93 -10.55 -18.01
N THR A 105 -1.40 -11.75 -17.82
CA THR A 105 -0.02 -12.13 -18.13
C THR A 105 -0.03 -13.47 -18.87
N LYS A 106 1.04 -13.74 -19.65
CA LYS A 106 1.22 -15.03 -20.34
C LYS A 106 2.00 -15.99 -19.45
N GLU A 107 1.84 -17.29 -19.66
CA GLU A 107 2.72 -18.30 -19.05
C GLU A 107 4.18 -18.02 -19.41
N GLY A 108 5.09 -18.17 -18.43
CA GLY A 108 6.51 -17.83 -18.59
C GLY A 108 6.81 -16.31 -18.61
N ALA A 109 5.89 -15.47 -18.13
CA ALA A 109 6.12 -14.04 -18.00
C ALA A 109 7.31 -13.74 -17.06
N THR A 110 8.19 -12.82 -17.50
CA THR A 110 9.23 -12.26 -16.63
C THR A 110 8.61 -11.49 -15.46
N GLN A 111 9.33 -11.39 -14.34
CA GLN A 111 8.91 -10.59 -13.17
C GLN A 111 8.54 -9.15 -13.55
N LYS A 112 9.32 -8.53 -14.44
CA LYS A 112 9.03 -7.18 -14.97
C LYS A 112 7.69 -7.10 -15.71
N SER A 113 7.38 -8.08 -16.55
CA SER A 113 6.09 -8.13 -17.27
C SER A 113 4.91 -8.39 -16.33
N LEU A 114 5.16 -9.14 -15.24
CA LEU A 114 4.15 -9.44 -14.24
C LEU A 114 3.80 -8.20 -13.40
N LEU A 115 4.82 -7.54 -12.83
CA LEU A 115 4.67 -6.27 -12.11
C LEU A 115 4.02 -5.19 -12.99
N GLY A 116 4.39 -5.14 -14.28
CA GLY A 116 3.77 -4.22 -15.24
C GLY A 116 2.27 -4.46 -15.45
N SER A 117 1.82 -5.72 -15.40
CA SER A 117 0.41 -6.08 -15.55
C SER A 117 -0.40 -5.73 -14.30
N LEU A 118 0.14 -6.05 -13.12
CA LEU A 118 -0.45 -5.68 -11.83
C LEU A 118 -0.63 -4.16 -11.73
N ARG A 119 0.42 -3.41 -12.07
CA ARG A 119 0.39 -1.93 -12.09
C ARG A 119 -0.65 -1.36 -13.05
N ARG A 120 -0.84 -1.99 -14.22
CA ARG A 120 -1.88 -1.58 -15.17
C ARG A 120 -3.27 -1.70 -14.56
N GLY A 121 -3.55 -2.80 -13.87
CA GLY A 121 -4.81 -3.00 -13.14
C GLY A 121 -5.02 -1.90 -12.10
N THR A 122 -4.01 -1.66 -11.24
CA THR A 122 -4.07 -0.62 -10.21
C THR A 122 -4.28 0.78 -10.80
N TYR A 123 -3.63 1.12 -11.91
CA TYR A 123 -3.81 2.43 -12.55
C TYR A 123 -5.22 2.62 -13.11
N ILE A 124 -5.79 1.59 -13.73
CA ILE A 124 -7.17 1.64 -14.23
C ILE A 124 -8.14 1.81 -13.06
N ALA A 125 -7.97 1.04 -11.98
CA ALA A 125 -8.78 1.18 -10.77
C ALA A 125 -8.66 2.60 -10.18
N SER A 126 -7.47 3.18 -10.12
CA SER A 126 -7.26 4.54 -9.60
C SER A 126 -7.94 5.61 -10.47
N ILE A 127 -7.89 5.46 -11.80
CA ILE A 127 -8.58 6.37 -12.73
C ILE A 127 -10.10 6.26 -12.57
N LEU A 128 -10.64 5.04 -12.49
CA LEU A 128 -12.07 4.83 -12.28
C LEU A 128 -12.53 5.37 -10.92
N SER A 129 -11.74 5.16 -9.87
CA SER A 129 -11.98 5.71 -8.53
C SER A 129 -12.00 7.24 -8.56
N ALA A 130 -11.05 7.88 -9.27
CA ALA A 130 -11.01 9.32 -9.45
C ALA A 130 -12.27 9.85 -10.16
N VAL A 131 -12.68 9.24 -11.28
CA VAL A 131 -13.86 9.66 -12.04
C VAL A 131 -15.14 9.49 -11.22
N GLY A 132 -15.31 8.35 -10.55
CA GLY A 132 -16.47 8.11 -9.68
C GLY A 132 -16.51 9.08 -8.49
N SER A 133 -15.36 9.34 -7.86
CA SER A 133 -15.23 10.31 -6.76
C SER A 133 -15.58 11.73 -7.21
N ALA A 134 -15.18 12.13 -8.43
CA ALA A 134 -15.55 13.42 -9.00
C ALA A 134 -17.08 13.57 -9.09
N PHE A 135 -17.75 12.64 -9.77
CA PHE A 135 -19.20 12.65 -9.91
C PHE A 135 -19.91 12.73 -8.56
N LEU A 136 -19.43 11.97 -7.59
CA LEU A 136 -19.98 11.93 -6.24
C LEU A 136 -19.83 13.27 -5.50
N ILE A 137 -18.63 13.85 -5.50
CA ILE A 137 -18.34 15.09 -4.78
C ILE A 137 -19.10 16.27 -5.37
N PHE A 138 -19.13 16.41 -6.71
CA PHE A 138 -19.87 17.49 -7.36
C PHE A 138 -21.39 17.39 -7.15
N THR A 139 -21.92 16.20 -6.83
CA THR A 139 -23.34 15.99 -6.57
C THR A 139 -23.70 16.19 -5.09
N LEU A 140 -22.90 15.64 -4.16
CA LEU A 140 -23.22 15.63 -2.73
C LEU A 140 -22.68 16.83 -1.96
N LEU A 141 -21.59 17.43 -2.43
CA LEU A 141 -20.92 18.58 -1.83
C LEU A 141 -20.63 19.66 -2.89
N PRO A 142 -21.66 20.22 -3.57
CA PRO A 142 -21.45 21.19 -4.64
C PRO A 142 -20.74 22.46 -4.16
N ASP A 143 -21.06 22.94 -2.96
CA ASP A 143 -20.44 24.14 -2.38
C ASP A 143 -18.99 23.90 -1.91
N ASN A 144 -18.63 22.62 -1.69
CA ASN A 144 -17.31 22.20 -1.21
C ASN A 144 -16.59 21.31 -2.22
N SER A 145 -16.83 21.51 -3.53
CA SER A 145 -16.34 20.59 -4.56
C SER A 145 -14.81 20.50 -4.65
N ASN A 146 -14.09 21.49 -4.10
CA ASN A 146 -12.64 21.52 -4.09
C ASN A 146 -12.01 20.37 -3.30
N VAL A 147 -12.76 19.73 -2.39
CA VAL A 147 -12.32 18.51 -1.68
C VAL A 147 -12.03 17.33 -2.61
N PHE A 148 -12.49 17.39 -3.87
CA PHE A 148 -12.08 16.44 -4.91
C PHE A 148 -10.56 16.39 -5.09
N TRP A 149 -9.88 17.55 -5.04
CA TRP A 149 -8.42 17.59 -5.18
C TRP A 149 -7.69 16.93 -4.01
N ALA A 150 -8.31 16.90 -2.83
CA ALA A 150 -7.77 16.14 -1.71
C ALA A 150 -7.79 14.63 -2.00
N VAL A 151 -8.89 14.09 -2.53
CA VAL A 151 -8.97 12.67 -2.96
C VAL A 151 -7.93 12.35 -4.02
N ILE A 152 -7.78 13.22 -5.02
CA ILE A 152 -6.78 13.06 -6.08
C ILE A 152 -5.35 13.07 -5.52
N SER A 153 -5.04 13.95 -4.57
CA SER A 153 -3.72 13.96 -3.93
C SER A 153 -3.42 12.65 -3.21
N GLY A 154 -4.41 12.03 -2.57
CA GLY A 154 -4.31 10.72 -1.94
C GLY A 154 -4.04 9.59 -2.92
N LEU A 155 -4.84 9.53 -3.99
CA LEU A 155 -4.69 8.55 -5.07
C LEU A 155 -3.30 8.63 -5.72
N ILE A 156 -2.85 9.84 -6.07
CA ILE A 156 -1.53 10.07 -6.66
C ILE A 156 -0.44 9.68 -5.66
N ALA A 157 -0.58 10.05 -4.39
CA ALA A 157 0.39 9.70 -3.36
C ALA A 157 0.52 8.18 -3.21
N GLY A 158 -0.59 7.43 -3.16
CA GLY A 158 -0.57 5.97 -3.09
C GLY A 158 0.15 5.33 -4.29
N VAL A 159 -0.17 5.78 -5.51
CA VAL A 159 0.49 5.31 -6.74
C VAL A 159 1.99 5.61 -6.73
N MET A 160 2.37 6.83 -6.34
CA MET A 160 3.77 7.24 -6.32
C MET A 160 4.56 6.48 -5.25
N ILE A 161 3.99 6.27 -4.06
CA ILE A 161 4.60 5.45 -3.01
C ILE A 161 4.83 4.03 -3.54
N GLY A 162 3.82 3.41 -4.15
CA GLY A 162 3.96 2.07 -4.75
C GLY A 162 5.07 2.01 -5.79
N TYR A 163 5.15 2.99 -6.70
CA TYR A 163 6.19 3.06 -7.72
C TYR A 163 7.60 3.20 -7.13
N PHE A 164 7.79 4.06 -6.13
CA PHE A 164 9.10 4.22 -5.51
C PHE A 164 9.48 3.01 -4.67
N THR A 165 8.54 2.38 -3.97
CA THR A 165 8.77 1.11 -3.28
C THR A 165 9.26 0.06 -4.29
N GLU A 166 8.60 -0.12 -5.44
CA GLU A 166 9.05 -1.02 -6.51
C GLU A 166 10.47 -0.70 -6.98
N TYR A 167 10.81 0.58 -7.15
CA TYR A 167 12.15 1.01 -7.59
C TYR A 167 13.26 0.64 -6.59
N TYR A 168 12.97 0.70 -5.29
CA TYR A 168 13.95 0.38 -4.24
C TYR A 168 13.99 -1.11 -3.88
N THR A 169 12.95 -1.88 -4.17
CA THR A 169 12.86 -3.31 -3.79
C THR A 169 13.08 -4.28 -4.94
N SER A 170 12.65 -3.97 -6.18
CA SER A 170 12.77 -4.90 -7.29
C SER A 170 14.22 -5.11 -7.76
N ASP A 171 14.57 -6.37 -7.95
CA ASP A 171 15.81 -6.89 -8.53
C ASP A 171 16.13 -6.35 -9.94
N SER A 172 15.16 -5.73 -10.60
CA SER A 172 15.27 -5.17 -11.94
C SER A 172 15.94 -3.79 -11.94
N TYR A 173 15.91 -3.07 -10.81
CA TYR A 173 16.41 -1.71 -10.67
C TYR A 173 17.80 -1.63 -10.04
N LYS A 174 18.43 -0.46 -10.20
CA LYS A 174 19.80 -0.22 -9.72
C LYS A 174 19.99 -0.39 -8.22
N PRO A 175 19.07 0.07 -7.33
CA PRO A 175 19.31 0.00 -5.89
C PRO A 175 19.48 -1.44 -5.39
N THR A 176 18.54 -2.34 -5.72
CA THR A 176 18.61 -3.76 -5.35
C THR A 176 19.79 -4.48 -6.03
N LYS A 177 20.09 -4.18 -7.31
CA LYS A 177 21.26 -4.74 -7.99
C LYS A 177 22.59 -4.33 -7.34
N ASN A 178 22.69 -3.10 -6.85
CA ASN A 178 23.89 -2.63 -6.18
C ASN A 178 24.03 -3.28 -4.80
N LEU A 179 22.92 -3.44 -4.06
CA LEU A 179 22.90 -4.19 -2.81
C LEU A 179 23.31 -5.66 -3.01
N ALA A 180 22.78 -6.33 -4.03
CA ALA A 180 23.18 -7.70 -4.35
C ALA A 180 24.68 -7.81 -4.69
N LYS A 181 25.27 -6.79 -5.33
CA LYS A 181 26.71 -6.76 -5.65
C LYS A 181 27.59 -6.57 -4.41
N SER A 182 27.12 -5.91 -3.35
CA SER A 182 27.91 -5.76 -2.13
C SER A 182 28.04 -7.07 -1.34
N SER A 183 27.23 -8.09 -1.68
CA SER A 183 27.44 -9.45 -1.16
C SER A 183 28.81 -10.04 -1.52
N ASN A 184 29.44 -9.60 -2.62
CA ASN A 184 30.78 -10.05 -3.02
C ASN A 184 31.89 -9.66 -2.02
N THR A 185 31.65 -8.67 -1.16
CA THR A 185 32.59 -8.23 -0.12
C THR A 185 32.27 -8.78 1.26
N GLY A 186 31.26 -9.66 1.37
CA GLY A 186 30.89 -10.40 2.57
C GLY A 186 29.56 -9.97 3.20
N SER A 187 29.16 -10.66 4.27
CA SER A 187 27.86 -10.43 4.93
C SER A 187 27.75 -9.08 5.63
N ALA A 188 28.87 -8.52 6.10
CA ALA A 188 28.86 -7.24 6.81
C ALA A 188 28.47 -6.07 5.89
N THR A 189 29.01 -6.05 4.67
CA THR A 189 28.78 -4.97 3.70
C THR A 189 27.35 -4.98 3.17
N ILE A 190 26.80 -6.15 2.84
CA ILE A 190 25.39 -6.25 2.44
C ILE A 190 24.42 -5.80 3.55
N ILE A 191 24.72 -6.08 4.82
CA ILE A 191 23.91 -5.60 5.95
C ILE A 191 23.99 -4.07 6.06
N ILE A 192 25.20 -3.50 6.01
CA ILE A 192 25.40 -2.04 6.11
C ILE A 192 24.71 -1.31 4.95
N ASP A 193 24.93 -1.77 3.72
CA ASP A 193 24.33 -1.18 2.52
C ASP A 193 22.81 -1.36 2.51
N GLY A 194 22.30 -2.49 3.01
CA GLY A 194 20.87 -2.76 3.13
C GLY A 194 20.18 -1.81 4.10
N ILE A 195 20.78 -1.57 5.27
CA ILE A 195 20.27 -0.58 6.24
C ILE A 195 20.32 0.82 5.64
N ALA A 196 21.43 1.20 4.99
CA ALA A 196 21.56 2.50 4.35
C ALA A 196 20.53 2.69 3.22
N LEU A 197 20.27 1.66 2.42
CA LEU A 197 19.25 1.65 1.38
C LEU A 197 17.85 1.84 1.96
N GLY A 198 17.52 1.12 3.04
CA GLY A 198 16.25 1.25 3.74
C GLY A 198 16.04 2.65 4.33
N MET A 199 17.07 3.25 4.93
CA MET A 199 16.99 4.63 5.41
C MET A 199 16.76 5.62 4.24
N SER A 200 17.50 5.45 3.15
CA SER A 200 17.40 6.31 1.95
C SER A 200 16.03 6.22 1.27
N SER A 201 15.45 5.02 1.19
CA SER A 201 14.17 4.79 0.50
C SER A 201 13.00 5.51 1.16
N THR A 202 13.08 5.85 2.45
CA THR A 202 12.01 6.57 3.17
C THR A 202 11.86 8.04 2.80
N ALA A 203 12.92 8.68 2.27
CA ALA A 203 12.93 10.12 2.02
C ALA A 203 11.83 10.54 1.03
N ILE A 204 11.67 9.78 -0.06
CA ILE A 204 10.70 10.10 -1.12
C ILE A 204 9.25 9.89 -0.65
N PRO A 205 8.87 8.75 -0.03
CA PRO A 205 7.55 8.57 0.57
C PRO A 205 7.18 9.68 1.57
N VAL A 206 8.11 10.09 2.45
CA VAL A 206 7.85 11.18 3.42
C VAL A 206 7.54 12.50 2.71
N ILE A 207 8.30 12.84 1.67
CA ILE A 207 8.04 14.05 0.86
C ILE A 207 6.68 13.96 0.16
N ILE A 208 6.34 12.79 -0.41
CA ILE A 208 5.04 12.57 -1.08
C ILE A 208 3.89 12.76 -0.09
N ILE A 209 3.98 12.18 1.11
CA ILE A 209 2.96 12.32 2.15
C ILE A 209 2.86 13.78 2.58
N GLY A 210 3.97 14.46 2.83
CA GLY A 210 3.98 15.88 3.21
C GLY A 210 3.31 16.78 2.16
N ILE A 211 3.61 16.57 0.87
CA ILE A 211 2.98 17.29 -0.24
C ILE A 211 1.49 16.96 -0.30
N SER A 212 1.09 15.70 -0.15
CA SER A 212 -0.31 15.29 -0.17
C SER A 212 -1.11 15.91 0.98
N VAL A 213 -0.55 15.98 2.19
CA VAL A 213 -1.16 16.66 3.34
C VAL A 213 -1.34 18.15 3.06
N ILE A 214 -0.31 18.82 2.54
CA ILE A 214 -0.39 20.25 2.20
C ILE A 214 -1.47 20.50 1.15
N ILE A 215 -1.45 19.75 0.04
CA ILE A 215 -2.43 19.91 -1.05
C ILE A 215 -3.85 19.66 -0.54
N SER A 216 -4.07 18.53 0.13
CA SER A 216 -5.40 18.16 0.64
C SER A 216 -5.94 19.15 1.67
N TYR A 217 -5.11 19.61 2.59
CA TYR A 217 -5.48 20.60 3.59
C TYR A 217 -5.91 21.93 2.96
N PHE A 218 -5.11 22.47 2.03
CA PHE A 218 -5.42 23.76 1.44
C PHE A 218 -6.55 23.71 0.42
N THR A 219 -6.64 22.65 -0.39
CA THR A 219 -7.72 22.50 -1.38
C THR A 219 -9.08 22.29 -0.74
N ALA A 220 -9.14 21.71 0.46
CA ALA A 220 -10.39 21.56 1.20
C ALA A 220 -10.86 22.84 1.91
N GLY A 221 -10.09 23.94 1.89
CA GLY A 221 -10.46 25.19 2.56
C GLY A 221 -9.75 25.44 3.89
N GLY A 222 -8.66 24.71 4.17
CA GLY A 222 -7.88 24.80 5.40
C GLY A 222 -7.35 26.19 5.79
N MET A 223 -7.33 27.16 4.87
CA MET A 223 -7.01 28.56 5.18
C MET A 223 -8.17 29.29 5.88
N ALA A 224 -9.40 28.93 5.55
CA ALA A 224 -10.61 29.56 6.09
C ALA A 224 -11.09 28.84 7.35
N SER A 225 -11.06 27.51 7.35
CA SER A 225 -11.45 26.67 8.48
C SER A 225 -10.44 25.54 8.67
N PHE A 226 -9.93 25.41 9.90
CA PHE A 226 -9.03 24.32 10.26
C PHE A 226 -9.69 22.95 10.10
N GLU A 227 -10.99 22.85 10.42
CA GLU A 227 -11.77 21.62 10.38
C GLU A 227 -11.98 21.13 8.94
N ASP A 228 -12.26 22.04 8.01
CA ASP A 228 -12.37 21.72 6.58
C ASP A 228 -11.04 21.21 6.03
N GLY A 229 -9.93 21.83 6.44
CA GLY A 229 -8.59 21.37 6.09
C GLY A 229 -8.30 19.95 6.59
N LEU A 230 -8.66 19.64 7.84
CA LEU A 230 -8.52 18.29 8.39
C LEU A 230 -9.40 17.28 7.66
N TYR A 231 -10.64 17.63 7.31
CA TYR A 231 -11.50 16.78 6.51
C TYR A 231 -10.87 16.46 5.15
N GLY A 232 -10.24 17.45 4.50
CA GLY A 232 -9.42 17.26 3.31
C GLY A 232 -8.32 16.22 3.48
N VAL A 233 -7.53 16.33 4.56
CA VAL A 233 -6.48 15.35 4.88
C VAL A 233 -7.07 13.95 5.08
N GLY A 234 -8.21 13.84 5.76
CA GLY A 234 -8.95 12.59 5.90
C GLY A 234 -9.40 12.00 4.56
N LEU A 235 -9.92 12.83 3.66
CA LEU A 235 -10.32 12.41 2.31
C LEU A 235 -9.13 11.97 1.46
N SER A 236 -7.96 12.59 1.65
CA SER A 236 -6.72 12.15 1.01
C SER A 236 -6.32 10.74 1.47
N ALA A 237 -6.42 10.47 2.78
CA ALA A 237 -6.17 9.12 3.30
C ALA A 237 -7.15 8.08 2.72
N VAL A 238 -8.44 8.41 2.65
CA VAL A 238 -9.45 7.54 2.00
C VAL A 238 -9.16 7.38 0.51
N GLY A 239 -8.74 8.43 -0.18
CA GLY A 239 -8.35 8.39 -1.59
C GLY A 239 -7.19 7.43 -1.84
N MET A 240 -6.14 7.51 -1.00
CA MET A 240 -4.98 6.62 -1.05
C MET A 240 -5.34 5.14 -0.92
N LEU A 241 -6.33 4.83 -0.07
CA LEU A 241 -6.79 3.45 0.18
C LEU A 241 -8.03 3.06 -0.64
N SER A 242 -8.57 3.95 -1.47
CA SER A 242 -9.83 3.67 -2.20
C SER A 242 -9.71 2.46 -3.13
N THR A 243 -8.53 2.24 -3.71
CA THR A 243 -8.23 1.07 -4.57
C THR A 243 -7.61 -0.10 -3.80
N LEU A 244 -7.80 -0.16 -2.47
CA LEU A 244 -7.22 -1.22 -1.64
C LEU A 244 -7.56 -2.63 -2.15
N GLY A 245 -8.75 -2.86 -2.72
CA GLY A 245 -9.13 -4.19 -3.20
C GLY A 245 -8.15 -4.79 -4.21
N ILE A 246 -7.69 -4.00 -5.19
CA ILE A 246 -6.73 -4.48 -6.19
C ILE A 246 -5.29 -4.45 -5.67
N THR A 247 -4.96 -3.50 -4.80
CA THR A 247 -3.63 -3.41 -4.18
C THR A 247 -3.40 -4.59 -3.24
N LEU A 248 -4.39 -4.95 -2.42
CA LEU A 248 -4.37 -6.12 -1.55
C LEU A 248 -4.30 -7.43 -2.35
N ALA A 249 -5.02 -7.52 -3.47
CA ALA A 249 -4.92 -8.68 -4.36
C ALA A 249 -3.52 -8.83 -4.98
N THR A 250 -2.82 -7.71 -5.19
CA THR A 250 -1.44 -7.69 -5.67
C THR A 250 -0.44 -8.07 -4.57
N ASP A 251 -0.71 -7.68 -3.33
CA ASP A 251 0.13 -7.99 -2.16
C ASP A 251 -0.02 -9.46 -1.72
N ALA A 252 -1.23 -10.01 -1.82
CA ALA A 252 -1.52 -11.40 -1.48
C ALA A 252 -1.17 -12.41 -2.59
N TYR A 253 -0.75 -11.93 -3.77
CA TYR A 253 -0.28 -12.74 -4.89
C TYR A 253 1.21 -13.07 -4.73
#